data_AF-A0A147GNY8-F1
#
_entry.id   AF-A0A147GNY8-F1
#
_cell.length_a   1.000
_cell.length_b   1.000
_cell.length_c   1.000
_cell.angle_alpha   90.00
_cell.angle_beta   90.00
_cell.angle_gamma   90.00
#
_symmetry.space_group_name_H-M   'P 1'
#
loop_
_entity.id
_entity.type
_entity.pdbx_description
1 polymer ?
#
loop_
_entity_poly.entity_id
_entity_poly.type
_entity_poly.pdbx_seq_one_letter_code
_entity_poly.pdbx_strand_id
1 'polypeptide(L)'
;MKVRITHLKAPWPAGAKVGDVVQFEDKAPAWALGKFVEAGDDAPADHVYVSADVLVVEGSGATLPSVDAVNADLERMREAMSAADAAIEAWRKRAEEEQARADELAEKLRAAEAARDAAMQDAAALRAQLKPPEGGADRAAL
;
A
#
# COMPACT_ATOMS: atom_id res chain seq x y z
N MET A 1 -16.10 -47.28 0.24
CA MET A 1 -16.51 -48.34 1.20
C MET A 1 -17.57 -47.84 2.19
N LYS A 2 -18.46 -48.71 2.71
CA LYS A 2 -19.47 -48.36 3.72
C LYS A 2 -19.10 -48.86 5.11
N VAL A 3 -19.29 -48.02 6.11
CA VAL A 3 -19.00 -48.38 7.50
C VAL A 3 -20.14 -47.98 8.42
N ARG A 4 -20.39 -48.77 9.46
CA ARG A 4 -21.30 -48.41 10.55
C ARG A 4 -20.52 -47.83 11.73
N ILE A 5 -20.89 -46.63 12.17
CA ILE A 5 -20.23 -45.96 13.29
C ILE A 5 -20.49 -46.73 14.58
N THR A 6 -19.43 -47.06 15.33
CA THR A 6 -19.53 -47.61 16.69
C THR A 6 -19.14 -46.60 17.77
N HIS A 7 -18.32 -45.60 17.45
CA HIS A 7 -17.82 -44.61 18.41
C HIS A 7 -17.76 -43.19 17.84
N LEU A 8 -18.42 -42.22 18.50
CA LEU A 8 -18.40 -40.79 18.13
C LEU A 8 -17.17 -40.01 18.64
N LYS A 9 -15.99 -40.62 18.58
CA LYS A 9 -14.71 -40.00 19.00
C LYS A 9 -13.84 -39.60 17.81
N ALA A 10 -14.47 -39.28 16.70
CA ALA A 10 -13.84 -39.04 15.43
C ALA A 10 -14.58 -37.92 14.68
N PRO A 11 -13.92 -37.26 13.72
CA PRO A 11 -14.53 -36.22 12.87
C PRO A 11 -15.50 -36.84 11.85
N TRP A 12 -16.59 -37.42 12.36
CA TRP A 12 -17.68 -37.92 11.55
C TRP A 12 -18.46 -36.78 10.88
N PRO A 13 -19.19 -37.04 9.78
CA PRO A 13 -20.09 -36.06 9.18
C PRO A 13 -21.04 -35.44 10.21
N ALA A 14 -21.38 -34.16 10.02
CA ALA A 14 -22.25 -33.44 10.93
C ALA A 14 -23.62 -34.14 11.06
N GLY A 15 -24.04 -34.41 12.30
CA GLY A 15 -25.30 -35.11 12.59
C GLY A 15 -25.23 -36.63 12.57
N ALA A 16 -24.07 -37.23 12.25
CA ALA A 16 -23.89 -38.68 12.32
C ALA A 16 -23.90 -39.18 13.77
N LYS A 17 -24.55 -40.32 14.02
CA LYS A 17 -24.64 -40.98 15.33
C LYS A 17 -24.13 -42.42 15.30
N VAL A 18 -23.90 -43.00 16.48
CA VAL A 18 -23.58 -44.43 16.59
C VAL A 18 -24.72 -45.26 15.98
N GLY A 19 -24.37 -46.18 15.09
CA GLY A 19 -25.32 -47.01 14.34
C GLY A 19 -25.57 -46.54 12.91
N ASP A 20 -25.27 -45.28 12.58
CA ASP A 20 -25.41 -44.76 11.22
C ASP A 20 -24.35 -45.36 10.28
N VAL A 21 -24.72 -45.51 9.00
CA VAL A 21 -23.83 -45.96 7.94
C VAL A 21 -23.24 -44.76 7.20
N VAL A 22 -21.92 -44.65 7.20
CA VAL A 22 -21.16 -43.64 6.46
C VAL A 22 -20.49 -44.28 5.25
N GLN A 23 -20.69 -43.69 4.07
CA GLN A 23 -19.95 -44.01 2.86
C GLN A 23 -18.66 -43.19 2.79
N PHE A 24 -17.53 -43.87 2.71
CA PHE A 24 -16.25 -43.31 2.25
C PHE A 24 -16.08 -43.59 0.76
N GLU A 25 -15.30 -42.77 0.06
CA GLU A 25 -14.97 -42.98 -1.37
C GLU A 25 -14.22 -44.32 -1.55
N ASP A 26 -12.93 -44.35 -1.19
CA ASP A 26 -12.11 -45.54 -1.37
C ASP A 26 -11.91 -46.31 -0.06
N LYS A 27 -11.18 -45.69 0.89
CA LYS A 27 -10.77 -46.31 2.16
C LYS A 27 -11.10 -45.42 3.34
N ALA A 28 -11.35 -46.06 4.49
CA ALA A 28 -11.54 -45.34 5.74
C ALA A 28 -10.22 -44.65 6.15
N PRO A 29 -10.27 -43.38 6.58
CA PRO A 29 -9.10 -42.64 7.02
C PRO A 29 -8.55 -43.20 8.35
N ALA A 30 -7.27 -42.96 8.62
CA ALA A 30 -6.58 -43.53 9.79
C ALA A 30 -7.25 -43.17 11.12
N TRP A 31 -7.86 -41.98 11.23
CA TRP A 31 -8.58 -41.56 12.44
C TRP A 31 -9.85 -42.36 12.72
N ALA A 32 -10.44 -43.00 11.69
CA ALA A 32 -11.68 -43.75 11.78
C ALA A 32 -11.43 -45.20 12.19
N LEU A 33 -10.22 -45.73 11.99
CA LEU A 33 -9.88 -47.11 12.29
C LEU A 33 -10.17 -47.46 13.75
N GLY A 34 -10.84 -48.61 13.96
CA GLY A 34 -11.28 -49.08 15.28
C GLY A 34 -12.53 -48.39 15.84
N LYS A 35 -13.12 -47.43 15.12
CA LYS A 35 -14.33 -46.68 15.53
C LYS A 35 -15.56 -47.00 14.69
N PHE A 36 -15.45 -47.96 13.78
CA PHE A 36 -16.51 -48.45 12.93
C PHE A 36 -16.40 -49.96 12.72
N VAL A 37 -17.46 -50.55 12.18
CA VAL A 37 -17.47 -51.90 11.60
C VAL A 37 -17.89 -51.79 10.14
N GLU A 38 -17.36 -52.63 9.26
CA GLU A 38 -17.78 -52.64 7.85
C GLU A 38 -19.28 -52.95 7.75
N ALA A 39 -20.01 -52.13 7.00
CA ALA A 39 -21.40 -52.39 6.69
C ALA A 39 -21.46 -53.26 5.43
N GLY A 40 -22.42 -54.20 5.36
CA GLY A 40 -22.64 -54.97 4.14
C GLY A 40 -22.94 -54.05 2.95
N ASP A 41 -22.49 -54.44 1.75
CA ASP A 41 -22.54 -53.59 0.55
C ASP A 41 -23.97 -53.07 0.21
N ASP A 42 -25.00 -53.85 0.56
CA ASP A 42 -26.41 -53.51 0.35
C ASP A 42 -27.01 -52.55 1.40
N ALA A 43 -26.25 -52.13 2.41
CA ALA A 43 -26.75 -51.19 3.41
C ALA A 43 -26.90 -49.78 2.80
N PRO A 44 -28.05 -49.09 2.98
CA PRO A 44 -28.16 -47.69 2.57
C PRO A 44 -27.19 -46.83 3.39
N ALA A 45 -26.52 -45.88 2.75
CA ALA A 45 -25.65 -44.92 3.44
C ALA A 45 -26.50 -43.77 3.98
N ASP A 46 -26.43 -43.53 5.28
CA ASP A 46 -27.08 -42.40 5.95
C ASP A 46 -26.30 -41.09 5.74
N HIS A 47 -24.98 -41.19 5.59
CA HIS A 47 -24.09 -40.05 5.36
C HIS A 47 -23.00 -40.38 4.33
N VAL A 48 -22.53 -39.38 3.60
CA VAL A 48 -21.36 -39.47 2.73
C VAL A 48 -20.24 -38.63 3.33
N TYR A 49 -19.08 -39.24 3.54
CA TYR A 49 -17.90 -38.51 4.00
C TYR A 49 -17.18 -37.89 2.82
N VAL A 50 -16.99 -36.56 2.87
CA VAL A 50 -16.17 -35.80 1.95
C VAL A 50 -14.93 -35.35 2.71
N SER A 51 -13.73 -35.65 2.21
CA SER A 51 -12.49 -35.23 2.85
C SER A 51 -12.35 -33.70 2.77
N ALA A 52 -11.91 -33.09 3.87
CA ALA A 52 -11.71 -31.64 3.97
C ALA A 52 -10.58 -31.10 3.05
N ASP A 53 -9.82 -31.98 2.39
CA ASP A 53 -8.85 -31.59 1.36
C ASP A 53 -9.54 -31.13 0.06
N VAL A 54 -10.84 -31.41 -0.10
CA VAL A 54 -11.66 -30.84 -1.16
C VAL A 54 -12.41 -29.64 -0.60
N LEU A 55 -11.84 -28.44 -0.80
CA LEU A 55 -12.53 -27.19 -0.52
C LEU A 55 -13.60 -26.96 -1.61
N VAL A 56 -14.74 -27.64 -1.51
CA VAL A 56 -15.92 -27.26 -2.31
C VAL A 56 -16.52 -26.02 -1.67
N VAL A 57 -16.13 -24.85 -2.16
CA VAL A 57 -16.80 -23.59 -1.84
C VAL A 57 -18.09 -23.56 -2.64
N GLU A 58 -19.20 -24.04 -2.06
CA GLU A 58 -20.53 -23.71 -2.56
C GLU A 58 -20.82 -22.25 -2.19
N GLY A 59 -20.32 -21.32 -3.01
CA GLY A 59 -20.48 -19.89 -2.77
C GLY A 59 -19.91 -19.05 -3.90
N SER A 60 -20.82 -18.53 -4.74
CA SER A 60 -20.58 -17.68 -5.90
C SER A 60 -19.92 -18.39 -7.08
N GLY A 61 -20.57 -18.42 -8.25
CA GLY A 61 -20.05 -18.99 -9.49
C GLY A 61 -18.84 -18.22 -10.09
N ALA A 62 -17.99 -17.63 -9.26
CA ALA A 62 -16.73 -17.04 -9.65
C ALA A 62 -15.64 -18.10 -9.62
N THR A 63 -15.11 -18.43 -10.79
CA THR A 63 -13.86 -19.19 -10.92
C THR A 63 -12.74 -18.50 -10.15
N LEU A 64 -12.10 -19.23 -9.24
CA LEU A 64 -10.88 -18.77 -8.57
C LEU A 64 -9.77 -18.55 -9.62
N PRO A 65 -8.94 -17.50 -9.47
CA PRO A 65 -7.81 -17.29 -10.37
C PRO A 65 -6.80 -18.43 -10.23
N SER A 66 -6.13 -18.76 -11.34
CA SER A 66 -5.03 -19.72 -11.30
C SER A 66 -3.85 -19.16 -10.51
N VAL A 67 -3.01 -20.05 -9.99
CA VAL A 67 -1.75 -19.66 -9.33
C VAL A 67 -0.89 -18.81 -10.26
N ASP A 68 -0.86 -19.13 -11.56
CA ASP A 68 -0.13 -18.34 -12.56
C ASP A 68 -0.68 -16.91 -12.69
N ALA A 69 -2.01 -16.74 -12.64
CA ALA A 69 -2.63 -15.42 -12.68
C ALA A 69 -2.30 -14.60 -11.42
N VAL A 70 -2.27 -15.23 -10.25
CA VAL A 70 -1.86 -14.59 -8.99
C VAL A 70 -0.38 -14.20 -9.04
N ASN A 71 0.49 -15.08 -9.52
CA ASN A 71 1.93 -14.79 -9.64
C ASN A 71 2.18 -13.63 -10.62
N ALA A 72 1.49 -13.61 -11.76
CA ALA A 72 1.59 -12.51 -12.72
C ALA A 72 1.08 -11.18 -12.15
N ASP A 73 0.11 -11.21 -11.24
CA ASP A 73 -0.38 -10.02 -10.54
C ASP A 73 0.64 -9.51 -9.50
N LEU A 74 1.25 -10.42 -8.73
CA LEU A 74 2.30 -10.08 -7.77
C LEU A 74 3.52 -9.45 -8.43
N GLU A 75 3.96 -9.97 -9.58
CA GLU A 75 5.08 -9.37 -10.33
C GLU A 75 4.73 -7.98 -10.86
N ARG A 76 3.50 -7.79 -11.39
CA ARG A 76 3.02 -6.44 -11.77
C ARG A 76 3.01 -5.48 -10.59
N MET A 77 2.62 -5.92 -9.40
CA MET A 77 2.66 -5.08 -8.20
C MET A 77 4.09 -4.74 -7.79
N ARG A 78 5.02 -5.69 -7.87
CA ARG A 78 6.45 -5.46 -7.58
C ARG A 78 7.05 -4.43 -8.55
N GLU A 79 6.76 -4.56 -9.84
CA GLU A 79 7.21 -3.60 -10.85
C GLU A 79 6.62 -2.20 -10.61
N ALA A 80 5.32 -2.12 -10.31
CA ALA A 80 4.66 -0.85 -10.01
C ALA A 80 5.26 -0.17 -8.76
N MET A 81 5.60 -0.95 -7.73
CA MET A 81 6.22 -0.43 -6.51
C MET A 81 7.64 0.10 -6.79
N SER A 82 8.45 -0.64 -7.56
CA SER A 82 9.77 -0.18 -8.00
C SER A 82 9.68 1.10 -8.83
N ALA A 83 8.70 1.19 -9.74
CA ALA A 83 8.46 2.39 -10.53
C ALA A 83 8.00 3.58 -9.66
N ALA A 84 7.18 3.34 -8.64
CA ALA A 84 6.75 4.35 -7.69
C ALA A 84 7.93 4.90 -6.88
N ASP A 85 8.83 4.03 -6.38
CA ASP A 85 10.03 4.45 -5.66
C ASP A 85 10.95 5.31 -6.55
N ALA A 86 11.18 4.87 -7.80
CA ALA A 86 11.97 5.64 -8.76
C ALA A 86 11.34 7.00 -9.08
N ALA A 87 10.01 7.06 -9.16
CA ALA A 87 9.29 8.31 -9.36
C ALA A 87 9.47 9.24 -8.15
N ILE A 88 9.31 8.74 -6.92
CA ILE A 88 9.48 9.51 -5.68
C ILE A 88 10.87 10.14 -5.63
N GLU A 89 11.92 9.39 -5.93
CA GLU A 89 13.29 9.91 -5.96
C GLU A 89 13.47 10.98 -7.04
N ALA A 90 12.89 10.79 -8.23
CA ALA A 90 12.92 11.81 -9.28
C ALA A 90 12.18 13.10 -8.87
N TRP A 91 11.05 12.98 -8.17
CA TRP A 91 10.31 14.13 -7.64
C TRP A 91 11.09 14.87 -6.56
N ARG A 92 11.74 14.14 -5.64
CA ARG A 92 12.62 14.72 -4.61
C ARG A 92 13.75 15.51 -5.22
N LYS A 93 14.46 14.93 -6.19
CA LYS A 93 15.55 15.62 -6.88
C LYS A 93 15.08 16.91 -7.57
N ARG A 94 13.94 16.86 -8.26
CA ARG A 94 13.36 18.07 -8.89
C ARG A 94 12.99 19.12 -7.85
N ALA A 95 12.45 18.71 -6.70
CA ALA A 95 12.12 19.63 -5.62
C ALA A 95 13.37 20.31 -5.04
N GLU A 96 14.47 19.57 -4.87
CA GLU A 96 15.75 20.12 -4.43
C GLU A 96 16.34 21.10 -5.45
N GLU A 97 16.33 20.75 -6.74
CA GLU A 97 16.79 21.63 -7.81
C GLU A 97 15.97 22.92 -7.90
N GLU A 98 14.64 22.82 -7.76
CA GLU A 98 13.75 23.98 -7.77
C GLU A 98 13.93 24.84 -6.52
N GLN A 99 14.13 24.23 -5.35
CA GLN A 99 14.44 24.96 -4.12
C GLN A 99 15.77 25.72 -4.23
N ALA A 100 16.81 25.09 -4.79
CA ALA A 100 18.10 25.74 -5.02
C ALA A 100 17.97 26.96 -5.95
N ARG A 101 17.14 26.87 -7.00
CA ARG A 101 16.84 28.01 -7.89
C ARG A 101 16.09 29.11 -7.16
N ALA A 102 15.13 28.77 -6.30
CA ALA A 102 14.39 29.74 -5.50
C ALA A 102 15.33 30.48 -4.54
N ASP A 103 16.26 29.78 -3.91
CA ASP A 103 17.25 30.36 -3.00
C ASP A 103 18.22 31.30 -3.75
N GLU A 104 18.68 30.90 -4.94
CA GLU A 104 19.51 31.75 -5.82
C GLU A 104 18.77 33.04 -6.22
N LEU A 105 17.50 32.94 -6.60
CA LEU A 105 16.68 34.11 -6.93
C LEU A 105 16.45 35.01 -5.72
N ALA A 106 16.22 34.44 -4.54
CA ALA A 106 16.06 35.19 -3.30
C ALA A 106 17.36 35.92 -2.90
N GLU A 107 18.53 35.32 -3.14
CA GLU A 107 19.82 35.98 -2.95
C GLU A 107 20.01 37.14 -3.93
N LYS A 108 19.73 36.93 -5.21
CA LYS A 108 19.79 37.98 -6.24
C LYS A 108 18.86 39.15 -5.92
N LEU A 109 17.64 38.87 -5.42
CA LEU A 109 16.70 39.91 -5.02
C LEU A 109 17.25 40.73 -3.85
N ARG A 110 17.75 40.08 -2.80
CA ARG A 110 18.38 40.76 -1.66
C ARG A 110 19.56 41.63 -2.09
N ALA A 111 20.41 41.14 -3.01
CA ALA A 111 21.52 41.92 -3.55
C ALA A 111 21.04 43.14 -4.36
N ALA A 112 20.01 42.96 -5.19
CA ALA A 112 19.43 44.04 -5.97
C ALA A 112 18.76 45.12 -5.09
N GLU A 113 18.07 44.71 -4.03
CA GLU A 113 17.49 45.62 -3.03
C GLU A 113 18.56 46.43 -2.31
N ALA A 114 19.64 45.78 -1.86
CA ALA A 114 20.76 46.47 -1.23
C ALA A 114 21.43 47.48 -2.19
N ALA A 115 21.62 47.10 -3.46
CA ALA A 115 22.18 47.99 -4.48
C ALA A 115 21.28 49.20 -4.76
N ARG A 116 19.96 48.99 -4.82
CA ARG A 116 18.97 50.07 -4.96
C ARG A 116 19.05 51.04 -3.78
N ASP A 117 19.12 50.52 -2.56
CA ASP A 117 19.13 51.34 -1.36
C ASP A 117 20.43 52.15 -1.25
N ALA A 118 21.57 51.56 -1.61
CA ALA A 118 22.85 52.27 -1.71
C ALA A 118 22.79 53.39 -2.77
N ALA A 119 22.26 53.11 -3.96
CA ALA A 119 22.11 54.12 -5.01
C ALA A 119 21.18 55.28 -4.59
N MET A 120 20.14 54.99 -3.81
CA MET A 120 19.26 56.02 -3.24
C MET A 120 20.00 56.89 -2.21
N GLN A 121 20.86 56.31 -1.38
CA GLN A 121 21.70 57.04 -0.43
C GLN A 121 22.72 57.93 -1.15
N ASP A 122 23.39 57.42 -2.19
CA ASP A 122 24.33 58.18 -3.00
C ASP A 122 23.63 59.37 -3.70
N ALA A 123 22.45 59.13 -4.26
CA ALA A 123 21.65 60.19 -4.87
C ALA A 123 21.22 61.26 -3.86
N ALA A 124 20.85 60.87 -2.64
CA ALA A 124 20.52 61.80 -1.56
C ALA A 124 21.74 62.62 -1.12
N ALA A 125 22.91 61.99 -0.99
CA ALA A 125 24.16 62.66 -0.66
C ALA A 125 24.58 63.67 -1.73
N LEU A 126 24.47 63.30 -3.02
CA LEU A 126 24.76 64.21 -4.13
C LEU A 126 23.79 65.40 -4.15
N ARG A 127 22.49 65.16 -3.91
CA ARG A 127 21.48 66.24 -3.80
C ARG A 127 21.81 67.20 -2.65
N ALA A 128 22.28 66.69 -1.51
CA ALA A 128 22.69 67.52 -0.38
C ALA A 128 23.92 68.39 -0.71
N GLN A 129 24.91 67.84 -1.43
CA GLN A 129 26.11 68.59 -1.86
C GLN A 129 25.78 69.70 -2.87
N LEU A 130 24.80 69.47 -3.75
CA LEU A 130 24.35 70.45 -4.74
C LEU A 130 23.42 71.51 -4.15
N LYS A 131 22.93 71.36 -2.91
CA LYS A 131 22.11 72.38 -2.26
C LYS A 131 23.00 73.58 -1.91
N PRO A 132 22.76 74.79 -2.47
CA PRO A 132 23.55 75.97 -2.14
C PRO A 132 23.37 76.34 -0.66
N PRO A 133 24.35 77.02 -0.03
CA PRO A 133 24.23 77.46 1.36
C PRO A 133 23.08 78.45 1.47
N GLU A 134 22.00 78.03 2.15
CA GLU A 134 20.93 78.93 2.58
C GLU A 134 21.50 79.86 3.66
N GLY A 135 22.05 81.01 3.24
CA GLY A 135 22.58 82.02 4.15
C GLY A 135 23.59 83.03 3.61
N GLY A 136 23.84 83.08 2.29
CA GLY A 136 24.89 83.92 1.69
C GLY A 136 24.46 85.29 1.14
N ALA A 137 23.26 85.80 1.43
CA ALA A 137 22.73 87.01 0.78
C ALA A 137 22.19 88.10 1.72
N ASP A 138 22.59 88.13 3.00
CA ASP A 138 22.12 89.16 3.96
C ASP A 138 23.23 89.81 4.80
N ARG A 139 24.44 89.94 4.25
CA ARG A 139 25.54 90.68 4.88
C ARG A 139 26.26 91.62 3.90
N ALA A 140 25.49 92.42 3.17
CA ALA A 140 26.02 93.53 2.37
C ALA A 140 25.03 94.71 2.30
N ALA A 141 24.46 95.09 3.45
CA ALA A 141 23.76 96.36 3.60
C ALA A 141 23.82 96.76 5.07
N LEU A 142 24.84 97.53 5.46
CA LEU A 142 24.87 98.53 6.54
C LEU A 142 26.23 99.23 6.54
#